data_AF-X1E982-F1
#
_entry.id   AF-X1E982-F1
#
_cell.length_a   1.000
_cell.length_b   1.000
_cell.length_c   1.000
_cell.angle_alpha   90.00
_cell.angle_beta   90.00
_cell.angle_gamma   90.00
#
_symmetry.space_group_name_H-M   'P 1'
#
loop_
_entity.id
_entity.type
_entity.pdbx_description
1 polymer ?
#
loop_
_entity_poly.entity_id
_entity_poly.type
_entity_poly.pdbx_seq_one_letter_code
_entity_poly.pdbx_strand_id
1 'polypeptide(L)'
;MSEKNSDNKDSKQEVIAKAYQLGFEYEKEKHYCSQCVLAALQEVFQIRNDKVFQAACGLAGGAGNSTNGSCGALSGAIMAI
;
A
#
# COMPACT_ATOMS: atom_id res chain seq x y z
N MET A 1 -10.19 23.90 30.53
CA MET A 1 -9.89 24.78 29.39
C MET A 1 -8.37 24.91 29.30
N SER A 2 -7.75 24.20 28.37
CA SER A 2 -6.35 24.42 27.96
C SER A 2 -6.25 23.98 26.51
N GLU A 3 -6.50 24.93 25.60
CA GLU A 3 -6.16 24.82 24.18
C GLU A 3 -4.63 24.67 24.02
N LYS A 4 -4.21 23.61 23.32
CA LYS A 4 -2.90 23.51 22.66
C LYS A 4 -3.09 22.89 21.28
N ASN A 5 -2.92 23.74 20.28
CA ASN A 5 -2.91 23.47 18.84
C ASN A 5 -1.87 22.38 18.47
N SER A 6 -2.29 21.22 17.93
CA SER A 6 -1.42 20.09 17.56
C SER A 6 -1.99 19.19 16.43
N ASP A 7 -2.73 19.77 15.48
CA ASP A 7 -3.55 19.06 14.47
C ASP A 7 -2.80 18.29 13.34
N ASN A 8 -1.46 18.21 13.30
CA ASN A 8 -0.74 17.66 12.13
C ASN A 8 0.19 16.45 12.39
N LYS A 9 0.33 15.97 13.63
CA LYS A 9 1.11 14.76 13.92
C LYS A 9 0.25 13.51 14.01
N ASP A 10 -0.88 13.59 14.71
CA ASP A 10 -1.83 12.48 14.82
C ASP A 10 -2.39 12.08 13.45
N SER A 11 -2.87 13.01 12.63
CA SER A 11 -3.45 12.67 11.31
C SER A 11 -2.46 12.01 10.35
N LYS A 12 -1.18 12.42 10.36
CA LYS A 12 -0.15 11.77 9.54
C LYS A 12 0.15 10.36 10.06
N GLN A 13 0.22 10.19 11.37
CA GLN A 13 0.45 8.89 12.00
C GLN A 13 -0.73 7.95 11.78
N GLU A 14 -1.96 8.45 11.81
CA GLU A 14 -3.18 7.71 11.47
C GLU A 14 -3.16 7.22 10.02
N VAL A 15 -2.78 8.07 9.07
CA VAL A 15 -2.63 7.70 7.65
C VAL A 15 -1.60 6.59 7.48
N ILE A 16 -0.44 6.71 8.14
CA ILE A 16 0.62 5.69 8.09
C ILE A 16 0.16 4.38 8.74
N ALA A 17 -0.48 4.46 9.92
CA ALA A 17 -0.99 3.29 10.63
C ALA A 17 -2.06 2.57 9.82
N LYS A 18 -2.96 3.32 9.17
CA LYS A 18 -3.98 2.77 8.28
C LYS A 18 -3.36 2.08 7.06
N ALA A 19 -2.37 2.70 6.42
CA ALA A 19 -1.66 2.09 5.29
C ALA A 19 -0.98 0.77 5.69
N TYR A 20 -0.34 0.74 6.87
CA TYR A 20 0.27 -0.47 7.41
C TYR A 20 -0.77 -1.56 7.69
N GLN A 21 -1.85 -1.20 8.39
CA GLN A 21 -2.91 -2.15 8.76
C GLN A 21 -3.57 -2.76 7.52
N LEU A 22 -3.95 -1.94 6.53
CA LEU A 22 -4.54 -2.42 5.29
C LEU A 22 -3.58 -3.30 4.51
N GLY A 23 -2.32 -2.88 4.35
CA GLY A 23 -1.30 -3.67 3.67
C GLY A 23 -1.10 -5.04 4.34
N PHE A 24 -1.08 -5.08 5.67
CA PHE A 24 -0.96 -6.32 6.43
C PHE A 24 -2.17 -7.24 6.27
N GLU A 25 -3.39 -6.71 6.38
CA GLU A 25 -4.61 -7.52 6.23
C GLU A 25 -4.73 -8.08 4.81
N TYR A 26 -4.45 -7.26 3.79
CA TYR A 26 -4.47 -7.73 2.41
C TYR A 26 -3.42 -8.79 2.13
N GLU A 27 -2.20 -8.63 2.66
CA GLU A 27 -1.17 -9.65 2.47
C GLU A 27 -1.53 -10.97 3.15
N LYS A 28 -2.17 -10.90 4.32
CA LYS A 28 -2.68 -12.06 5.05
C LYS A 28 -3.79 -12.79 4.30
N GLU A 29 -4.67 -12.07 3.60
CA GLU A 29 -5.81 -12.66 2.88
C GLU A 29 -5.50 -13.05 1.43
N LYS A 30 -4.66 -12.28 0.72
CA LYS A 30 -4.49 -12.36 -0.74
C LYS A 30 -3.08 -12.77 -1.18
N HIS A 31 -2.05 -12.56 -0.36
CA HIS A 31 -0.66 -12.98 -0.61
C HIS A 31 0.04 -12.40 -1.86
N TYR A 32 -0.55 -11.40 -2.53
CA TYR A 32 0.05 -10.75 -3.69
C TYR A 32 0.70 -9.42 -3.30
N CYS A 33 1.95 -9.48 -2.82
CA CYS A 33 2.64 -8.36 -2.18
C CYS A 33 2.60 -7.02 -2.94
N SER A 34 2.71 -7.03 -4.27
CA SER A 34 2.58 -5.82 -5.10
C SER A 34 1.17 -5.23 -5.09
N GLN A 35 0.16 -6.09 -5.24
CA GLN A 35 -1.25 -5.68 -5.24
C GLN A 35 -1.71 -5.25 -3.86
N CYS A 36 -1.28 -5.93 -2.80
CA CYS A 36 -1.63 -5.59 -1.42
C CYS A 36 -1.16 -4.19 -1.04
N VAL A 37 0.10 -3.85 -1.33
CA VAL A 37 0.63 -2.50 -1.05
C VAL A 37 -0.06 -1.45 -1.89
N LEU A 38 -0.24 -1.70 -3.19
CA LEU A 38 -0.90 -0.75 -4.08
C LEU A 38 -2.36 -0.50 -3.67
N ALA A 39 -3.11 -1.54 -3.30
CA ALA A 39 -4.48 -1.42 -2.82
C ALA A 39 -4.57 -0.60 -1.54
N ALA A 40 -3.68 -0.87 -0.56
CA ALA A 40 -3.63 -0.12 0.69
C ALA A 40 -3.40 1.38 0.45
N LEU A 41 -2.46 1.73 -0.45
CA LEU A 41 -2.18 3.12 -0.81
C LEU A 41 -3.35 3.74 -1.58
N GLN A 42 -3.97 3.02 -2.52
CA GLN A 42 -5.13 3.51 -3.26
C GLN A 42 -6.31 3.82 -2.35
N GLU A 43 -6.55 3.01 -1.32
CA GLU A 43 -7.62 3.28 -0.35
C GLU A 43 -7.30 4.42 0.61
N VAL A 44 -6.06 4.49 1.11
CA VAL A 44 -5.64 5.55 2.04
C VAL A 44 -5.68 6.93 1.38
N PHE A 45 -5.23 7.03 0.14
CA PHE A 45 -5.19 8.30 -0.61
C PHE A 45 -6.39 8.52 -1.53
N GLN A 46 -7.33 7.58 -1.58
CA GLN A 46 -8.53 7.62 -2.44
C GLN A 46 -8.19 7.77 -3.94
N ILE A 47 -7.07 7.20 -4.38
CA ILE A 47 -6.56 7.27 -5.77
C ILE A 47 -6.87 5.99 -6.57
N ARG A 48 -8.06 5.43 -6.37
CA ARG A 48 -8.42 4.11 -6.90
C ARG A 48 -8.31 4.05 -8.43
N ASN A 49 -7.58 3.05 -8.91
CA ASN A 49 -7.45 2.72 -10.33
C ASN A 49 -7.36 1.20 -10.53
N ASP A 50 -8.47 0.61 -10.97
CA ASP A 50 -8.58 -0.84 -11.14
C ASP A 50 -7.66 -1.38 -12.23
N LYS A 51 -7.31 -0.60 -13.26
CA LYS A 51 -6.37 -1.03 -14.32
C LYS A 51 -4.94 -1.14 -13.78
N VAL A 52 -4.52 -0.16 -12.98
CA VAL A 52 -3.20 -0.17 -12.32
C VAL A 52 -3.14 -1.29 -11.29
N PHE A 53 -4.23 -1.52 -10.55
CA PHE A 53 -4.35 -2.65 -9.62
C PHE A 53 -4.22 -4.01 -10.31
N GLN A 54 -4.87 -4.21 -11.47
CA GLN A 54 -4.73 -5.43 -12.25
C GLN A 54 -3.30 -5.60 -12.79
N ALA A 55 -2.69 -4.53 -13.31
CA ALA A 55 -1.33 -4.57 -13.84
C ALA A 55 -0.28 -4.95 -12.77
N ALA A 56 -0.51 -4.58 -11.50
CA ALA A 56 0.40 -4.89 -10.40
C ALA A 56 0.51 -6.39 -10.08
N CYS A 57 -0.43 -7.24 -10.54
CA CYS A 57 -0.39 -8.68 -10.29
C CYS A 57 0.92 -9.32 -10.77
N GLY A 58 1.36 -8.97 -11.98
CA GLY A 58 2.58 -9.50 -12.60
C GLY A 58 3.88 -8.95 -12.01
N LEU A 59 3.82 -8.15 -10.95
CA LEU A 59 4.98 -7.68 -10.19
C LEU A 59 5.19 -8.46 -8.88
N ALA A 60 4.23 -9.31 -8.49
CA ALA A 60 4.30 -10.05 -7.24
C ALA A 60 5.44 -11.08 -7.25
N GLY A 61 6.02 -11.35 -6.07
CA GLY A 61 7.07 -12.36 -5.94
C GLY A 61 8.33 -12.11 -6.80
N GLY A 62 8.65 -10.83 -7.05
CA GLY A 62 9.81 -10.48 -7.87
C GLY A 62 9.56 -10.55 -9.37
N ALA A 63 8.36 -10.12 -9.78
CA ALA A 63 7.73 -10.18 -11.10
C ALA A 63 6.87 -11.41 -11.39
N GLY A 64 7.37 -12.43 -12.05
CA GLY A 64 6.54 -13.60 -12.39
C GLY A 64 6.48 -14.63 -11.27
N ASN A 65 6.44 -14.21 -10.00
CA ASN A 65 6.78 -15.07 -8.86
C ASN A 65 8.16 -15.76 -9.02
N SER A 66 9.07 -15.11 -9.74
CA SER A 66 10.34 -15.69 -10.14
C SER A 66 11.41 -15.59 -9.05
N THR A 67 11.17 -14.77 -8.02
CA THR A 67 12.11 -14.48 -6.92
C THR A 67 13.46 -13.88 -7.36
N ASN A 68 13.61 -13.54 -8.64
CA ASN A 68 14.85 -13.03 -9.23
C ASN A 68 14.78 -11.55 -9.63
N GLY A 69 13.68 -10.88 -9.31
CA GLY A 69 13.43 -9.47 -9.62
C GLY A 69 13.32 -8.60 -8.36
N SER A 70 12.95 -7.34 -8.56
CA SER A 70 12.71 -6.39 -7.48
C SER A 70 11.52 -6.81 -6.61
N CYS A 71 11.57 -6.50 -5.30
CA CYS A 71 10.49 -6.80 -4.37
C CYS A 71 9.12 -6.32 -4.91
N GLY A 72 8.11 -7.20 -4.89
CA GLY A 72 6.78 -6.88 -5.39
C GLY A 72 6.11 -5.77 -4.58
N ALA A 73 6.23 -5.79 -3.25
CA ALA A 73 5.74 -4.73 -2.37
C ALA A 73 6.37 -3.36 -2.69
N LEU A 74 7.68 -3.31 -2.94
CA LEU A 74 8.37 -2.08 -3.33
C LEU A 74 7.88 -1.60 -4.71
N SER A 75 7.75 -2.52 -5.66
CA SER A 75 7.27 -2.21 -7.02
C SER A 75 5.83 -1.66 -7.00
N GLY A 76 4.95 -2.26 -6.18
CA GLY A 76 3.58 -1.78 -5.97
C GLY A 76 3.51 -0.39 -5.34
N ALA A 77 4.41 -0.06 -4.41
CA ALA A 77 4.51 1.30 -3.86
C ALA A 77 4.97 2.32 -4.90
N ILE A 78 5.94 1.96 -5.75
CA ILE A 78 6.42 2.83 -6.83
C ILE A 78 5.29 3.10 -7.83
N MET A 79 4.44 2.12 -8.14
CA MET A 79 3.29 2.30 -9.05
C MET A 79 2.23 3.29 -8.52
N ALA A 80 2.22 3.60 -7.23
CA ALA A 80 1.24 4.50 -6.64
C ALA A 80 1.55 5.99 -6.84
N ILE A 81 2.76 6.31 -7.34
CA ILE A 81 3.28 7.67 -7.54
C ILE A 81 3.43 7.94 -9.04
#